data_AF-A0A1Q9NGU6-F1
#
_entry.id   AF-A0A1Q9NGU6-F1
#
_cell.length_a   1.000
_cell.length_b   1.000
_cell.length_c   1.000
_cell.angle_alpha   90.00
_cell.angle_beta   90.00
_cell.angle_gamma   90.00
#
_symmetry.space_group_name_H-M   'P 1'
#
loop_
_entity.id
_entity.type
_entity.pdbx_description
1 polymer ?
#
loop_
_entity_poly.entity_id
_entity_poly.type
_entity_poly.pdbx_seq_one_letter_code
_entity_poly.pdbx_strand_id
1 'polypeptide(L)'
;MNSHEKEHAESESFERYTFTLPPSLIEKIDNTALKKEMNRSQIVREALNTWLSEEIKENDFNRNIPSVSIISYIYDHHDTRVVQDILHSQHEFDQIILSSTHIHLSHTECFEIIVVKGTITKINKLSDSIRSVKGLNNFRIYITQR
;
A
#
# COMPACT_ATOMS: atom_id res chain seq x y z
N MET A 1 14.65 -35.17 32.23
CA MET A 1 13.56 -34.25 32.60
C MET A 1 14.19 -32.89 32.78
N ASN A 2 14.07 -31.88 31.93
CA ASN A 2 13.25 -31.56 30.75
C ASN A 2 14.15 -30.61 29.91
N SER A 3 14.45 -30.70 28.61
CA SER A 3 13.67 -30.89 27.37
C SER A 3 12.38 -30.06 27.32
N HIS A 4 12.24 -29.28 26.24
CA HIS A 4 11.24 -28.23 25.91
C HIS A 4 11.80 -26.80 26.14
N GLU A 5 11.99 -25.94 25.13
CA GLU A 5 11.62 -26.00 23.72
C GLU A 5 12.46 -24.95 22.97
N LYS A 6 13.06 -25.37 21.85
CA LYS A 6 13.72 -24.47 20.91
C LYS A 6 12.64 -23.70 20.16
N GLU A 7 12.73 -22.37 20.15
CA GLU A 7 12.04 -21.54 19.15
C GLU A 7 12.58 -21.93 17.77
N HIS A 8 11.80 -22.71 17.03
CA HIS A 8 11.97 -22.85 15.60
C HIS A 8 11.41 -21.58 14.95
N ALA A 9 12.29 -20.66 14.57
CA ALA A 9 11.97 -19.74 13.49
C ALA A 9 11.79 -20.60 12.23
N GLU A 10 10.55 -20.74 11.76
CA GLU A 10 10.26 -21.36 10.47
C GLU A 10 11.04 -20.61 9.40
N SER A 11 12.05 -21.27 8.81
CA SER A 11 12.76 -20.73 7.66
C SER A 11 11.79 -20.67 6.49
N GLU A 12 11.52 -19.47 5.98
CA GLU A 12 10.75 -19.26 4.76
C GLU A 12 11.31 -20.16 3.64
N SER A 13 10.49 -21.08 3.09
CA SER A 13 10.96 -22.03 2.10
C SER A 13 11.04 -21.37 0.73
N PHE A 14 12.23 -21.31 0.13
CA PHE A 14 12.43 -20.76 -1.20
C PHE A 14 12.42 -21.86 -2.27
N GLU A 15 11.58 -21.70 -3.28
CA GLU A 15 11.58 -22.54 -4.48
C GLU A 15 12.37 -21.87 -5.62
N ARG A 16 13.09 -22.67 -6.40
CA ARG A 16 13.89 -22.17 -7.53
C ARG A 16 13.11 -22.29 -8.84
N TYR A 17 12.85 -21.14 -9.46
CA TYR A 17 12.32 -21.05 -10.82
C TYR A 17 13.39 -20.53 -11.79
N THR A 18 13.43 -21.10 -12.99
CA THR A 18 14.35 -20.69 -14.07
C THR A 18 13.55 -20.03 -15.18
N PHE A 19 13.95 -18.82 -15.57
CA PHE A 19 13.31 -18.06 -16.64
C PHE A 19 14.26 -17.88 -17.82
N THR A 20 13.73 -17.95 -19.03
CA THR A 20 14.43 -17.52 -20.24
C THR A 20 14.04 -16.07 -20.51
N LEU A 21 15.02 -15.16 -20.46
CA LEU A 21 14.80 -13.73 -20.62
C LEU A 21 15.67 -13.18 -21.76
N PRO A 22 15.21 -12.16 -22.50
CA PRO A 22 16.04 -11.49 -23.50
C PRO A 22 17.25 -10.81 -22.82
N PRO A 23 18.45 -10.77 -23.45
CA PRO A 23 19.65 -10.20 -22.84
C PRO A 23 19.48 -8.77 -22.33
N SER A 24 18.72 -7.95 -23.07
CA SER A 24 18.41 -6.57 -22.69
C SER A 24 17.61 -6.44 -21.39
N LEU A 25 16.81 -7.45 -21.03
CA LEU A 25 16.08 -7.45 -19.76
C LEU A 25 16.99 -7.87 -18.60
N ILE A 26 17.91 -8.80 -18.83
CA ILE A 26 18.93 -9.19 -17.85
C ILE A 26 19.79 -7.98 -17.49
N GLU A 27 20.22 -7.20 -18.49
CA GLU A 27 20.99 -5.97 -18.27
C GLU A 27 20.22 -4.94 -17.43
N LYS A 28 18.91 -4.77 -17.67
CA LYS A 28 18.06 -3.90 -16.85
C LYS A 28 17.97 -4.38 -15.40
N ILE A 29 17.83 -5.68 -15.17
CA ILE A 29 17.80 -6.26 -13.83
C ILE A 29 19.12 -5.99 -13.10
N ASP A 30 20.25 -6.23 -13.75
CA ASP A 30 21.59 -6.02 -13.18
C ASP A 30 21.85 -4.56 -12.83
N ASN A 31 21.53 -3.64 -13.74
CA ASN A 31 21.66 -2.22 -13.50
C ASN A 31 20.76 -1.74 -12.35
N THR A 32 19.57 -2.31 -12.21
CA THR A 32 18.65 -1.97 -11.11
C THR A 32 19.14 -2.55 -9.78
N ALA A 33 19.63 -3.79 -9.80
CA ALA A 33 20.24 -4.45 -8.64
C ALA A 33 21.40 -3.63 -8.07
N LEU A 34 22.29 -3.13 -8.92
CA LEU A 34 23.39 -2.24 -8.51
C LEU A 34 22.87 -0.93 -7.90
N LYS A 35 21.90 -0.27 -8.55
CA LYS A 35 21.35 1.01 -8.07
C LYS A 35 20.62 0.90 -6.74
N LYS A 36 19.99 -0.24 -6.46
CA LYS A 36 19.21 -0.48 -5.23
C LYS A 36 19.97 -1.24 -4.15
N GLU A 37 21.24 -1.62 -4.39
CA GLU A 37 22.03 -2.47 -3.50
C GLU A 37 21.33 -3.81 -3.17
N MET A 38 20.69 -4.40 -4.17
CA MET A 38 19.92 -5.65 -4.06
C MET A 38 20.50 -6.74 -4.95
N ASN A 39 20.19 -8.00 -4.67
CA ASN A 39 20.50 -9.11 -5.57
C ASN A 39 19.40 -9.32 -6.63
N ARG A 40 19.74 -10.02 -7.71
CA ARG A 40 18.81 -10.33 -8.83
C ARG A 40 17.51 -10.96 -8.36
N SER A 41 17.58 -11.94 -7.45
CA SER A 41 16.40 -12.63 -6.92
C SER A 41 15.50 -11.69 -6.12
N GLN A 42 16.05 -10.73 -5.39
CA GLN A 42 15.26 -9.71 -4.68
C GLN A 42 14.58 -8.75 -5.67
N ILE A 43 15.29 -8.29 -6.72
CA ILE A 43 14.69 -7.46 -7.78
C ILE A 43 13.53 -8.20 -8.46
N VAL A 44 13.76 -9.46 -8.85
CA VAL A 44 12.74 -10.28 -9.52
C VAL A 44 11.55 -10.52 -8.57
N ARG A 45 11.79 -10.84 -7.30
CA ARG A 45 10.73 -11.04 -6.31
C ARG A 45 9.92 -9.76 -6.06
N GLU A 46 10.56 -8.60 -5.91
CA GLU A 46 9.85 -7.32 -5.79
C GLU A 46 9.01 -7.01 -7.03
N ALA A 47 9.57 -7.22 -8.22
CA ALA A 47 8.86 -7.01 -9.48
C ALA A 47 7.65 -7.95 -9.61
N LEU A 48 7.82 -9.24 -9.32
CA LEU A 48 6.74 -10.23 -9.35
C LEU A 48 5.67 -9.92 -8.30
N ASN A 49 6.05 -9.59 -7.08
CA ASN A 49 5.09 -9.22 -6.03
C ASN A 49 4.30 -7.97 -6.41
N THR A 50 4.97 -6.96 -6.97
CA THR A 50 4.33 -5.72 -7.44
C THR A 50 3.34 -6.04 -8.56
N TRP A 51 3.80 -6.75 -9.59
CA TRP A 51 2.99 -7.11 -10.75
C TRP A 51 1.79 -8.00 -10.36
N LEU A 52 2.00 -9.05 -9.56
CA LEU A 52 0.92 -9.90 -9.07
C LEU A 52 -0.04 -9.14 -8.16
N SER A 53 0.43 -8.19 -7.35
CA SER A 53 -0.45 -7.35 -6.53
C SER A 53 -1.30 -6.40 -7.36
N GLU A 54 -0.80 -5.93 -8.50
CA GLU A 54 -1.55 -5.15 -9.48
C GLU A 54 -2.56 -6.04 -10.22
N GLU A 55 -2.13 -7.21 -10.70
CA GLU A 55 -2.98 -8.19 -11.37
C GLU A 55 -4.10 -8.71 -10.46
N ILE A 56 -3.84 -8.98 -9.18
CA ILE A 56 -4.84 -9.39 -8.19
C ILE A 56 -5.86 -8.26 -7.95
N LYS A 57 -5.45 -6.99 -7.98
CA LYS A 57 -6.38 -5.85 -7.92
C LYS A 57 -7.27 -5.78 -9.16
N GLU A 58 -6.76 -6.17 -10.33
CA GLU A 58 -7.49 -6.12 -11.59
C GLU A 58 -8.37 -7.35 -11.83
N ASN A 59 -7.94 -8.55 -11.43
CA ASN A 59 -8.60 -9.82 -11.75
C ASN A 59 -9.31 -10.51 -10.60
N ASP A 60 -8.94 -10.28 -9.33
CA ASP A 60 -9.46 -11.12 -8.25
C ASP A 60 -10.57 -10.45 -7.44
N PHE A 61 -11.77 -10.95 -7.72
CA PHE A 61 -13.03 -10.73 -7.02
C PHE A 61 -13.04 -11.32 -5.59
N ASN A 62 -11.91 -11.37 -4.88
CA ASN A 62 -11.92 -11.70 -3.46
C ASN A 62 -12.18 -10.44 -2.62
N ARG A 63 -13.41 -9.94 -2.75
CA ARG A 63 -13.94 -8.70 -2.14
C ARG A 63 -13.89 -8.64 -0.61
N ASN A 64 -13.39 -9.70 0.04
CA ASN A 64 -13.41 -9.93 1.48
C ASN A 64 -12.06 -10.14 2.14
N ILE A 65 -10.91 -10.01 1.44
CA ILE A 65 -9.60 -10.11 2.10
C ILE A 65 -9.50 -9.00 3.17
N PRO A 66 -9.38 -9.35 4.46
CA PRO A 66 -9.16 -8.37 5.51
C PRO A 66 -7.78 -7.75 5.33
N SER A 67 -7.72 -6.42 5.32
CA SER A 67 -6.48 -5.67 5.16
C SER A 67 -6.44 -4.52 6.16
N VAL A 68 -5.22 -4.14 6.53
CA VAL A 68 -4.94 -2.85 7.14
C VAL A 68 -4.29 -1.99 6.09
N SER A 69 -4.63 -0.71 6.02
CA SER A 69 -4.04 0.19 5.03
C SER A 69 -3.85 1.58 5.62
N ILE A 70 -2.95 2.34 4.98
CA ILE A 70 -2.71 3.74 5.28
C ILE A 70 -3.07 4.53 4.03
N ILE A 71 -3.96 5.50 4.16
CA ILE A 71 -4.26 6.50 3.14
C ILE A 71 -3.64 7.81 3.60
N SER A 72 -2.91 8.50 2.73
CA SER A 72 -2.34 9.80 3.06
C SER A 72 -2.47 10.79 1.91
N TYR A 73 -2.65 12.05 2.24
CA TYR A 73 -2.82 13.13 1.27
C TYR A 73 -2.55 14.51 1.91
N ILE A 74 -2.28 15.49 1.06
CA ILE A 74 -2.08 16.90 1.44
C ILE A 74 -3.22 17.73 0.86
N TYR A 75 -3.70 18.72 1.60
CA TYR A 75 -4.73 19.66 1.11
C TYR A 75 -4.58 21.06 1.71
N ASP A 76 -5.16 22.06 1.05
CA ASP A 76 -5.28 23.43 1.57
C ASP A 76 -6.49 23.53 2.50
N HIS A 77 -6.28 23.83 3.77
CA HIS A 77 -7.37 23.93 4.75
C HIS A 77 -8.20 25.22 4.66
N HIS A 78 -7.76 26.21 3.87
CA HIS A 78 -8.57 27.38 3.57
C HIS A 78 -9.65 27.10 2.51
N ASP A 79 -9.51 26.06 1.67
CA ASP A 79 -10.60 25.63 0.78
C ASP A 79 -11.61 24.78 1.58
N THR A 80 -12.63 25.46 2.10
CA THR A 80 -13.67 24.83 2.93
C THR A 80 -14.40 23.69 2.22
N ARG A 81 -14.47 23.69 0.88
CA ARG A 81 -15.12 22.61 0.13
C ARG A 81 -14.27 21.34 0.19
N VAL A 82 -12.95 21.48 0.04
CA VAL A 82 -12.01 20.36 0.16
C VAL A 82 -12.12 19.73 1.54
N VAL A 83 -12.12 20.55 2.59
CA VAL A 83 -12.27 20.09 3.97
C VAL A 83 -13.59 19.35 4.17
N GLN A 84 -14.70 19.89 3.64
CA GLN A 84 -16.03 19.27 3.77
C GLN A 84 -16.14 17.95 2.99
N ASP A 85 -15.63 17.90 1.76
CA ASP A 85 -15.70 16.72 0.90
C ASP A 85 -14.84 15.56 1.45
N ILE A 86 -13.65 15.89 2.01
CA ILE A 86 -12.81 14.93 2.74
C ILE A 86 -13.56 14.39 3.95
N LEU A 87 -14.10 15.28 4.79
CA LEU A 87 -14.81 14.90 6.01
C LEU A 87 -16.04 14.04 5.69
N HIS A 88 -16.81 14.40 4.66
CA HIS A 88 -17.95 13.61 4.18
C HIS A 88 -17.52 12.21 3.73
N SER A 89 -16.46 12.11 2.92
CA SER A 89 -15.89 10.83 2.49
C SER A 89 -15.44 9.98 3.67
N GLN A 90 -14.82 10.56 4.70
CA GLN A 90 -14.42 9.81 5.89
C GLN A 90 -15.64 9.33 6.70
N HIS A 91 -16.66 10.17 6.87
CA HIS A 91 -17.87 9.80 7.63
C HIS A 91 -18.69 8.70 6.95
N GLU A 92 -18.76 8.65 5.62
CA GLU A 92 -19.44 7.55 4.90
C GLU A 92 -18.77 6.18 5.15
N PHE A 93 -17.48 6.19 5.52
CA PHE A 93 -16.67 5.00 5.73
C PHE A 93 -16.13 4.86 7.16
N ASP A 94 -16.74 5.54 8.14
CA ASP A 94 -16.27 5.59 9.53
C ASP A 94 -16.05 4.19 10.14
N GLN A 95 -16.87 3.21 9.76
CA GLN A 95 -16.78 1.83 10.24
C GLN A 95 -15.46 1.11 9.92
N ILE A 96 -14.67 1.58 8.95
CA ILE A 96 -13.36 1.00 8.60
C ILE A 96 -12.19 1.91 8.99
N ILE A 97 -12.44 3.12 9.48
CA ILE A 97 -11.39 4.06 9.88
C ILE A 97 -11.03 3.78 11.34
N LEU A 98 -9.77 3.41 11.59
CA LEU A 98 -9.25 3.19 12.93
C LEU A 98 -8.81 4.50 13.59
N SER A 99 -8.16 5.36 12.81
CA SER A 99 -7.71 6.68 13.26
C SER A 99 -7.42 7.58 12.07
N SER A 100 -7.50 8.90 12.29
CA SER A 100 -6.92 9.91 11.42
C SER A 100 -5.94 10.77 12.23
N THR A 101 -4.79 11.09 11.63
CA THR A 101 -3.79 12.02 12.15
C THR A 101 -3.66 13.18 11.20
N HIS A 102 -3.92 14.38 11.69
CA HIS A 102 -3.82 15.63 10.95
C HIS A 102 -2.58 16.42 11.39
N ILE A 103 -1.77 16.85 10.42
CA ILE A 103 -0.52 17.58 10.66
C ILE A 103 -0.55 18.87 9.84
N HIS A 104 -0.38 20.02 10.50
CA HIS A 104 -0.17 21.29 9.80
C HIS A 104 1.26 21.32 9.24
N LEU A 105 1.42 21.25 7.92
CA LEU A 105 2.71 21.37 7.25
C LEU A 105 3.14 22.82 7.08
N SER A 106 2.17 23.70 6.87
CA SER A 106 2.37 25.13 6.68
C SER A 106 1.14 25.92 7.15
N HIS A 107 1.13 27.24 6.90
CA HIS A 107 -0.03 28.08 7.18
C HIS A 107 -1.25 27.77 6.29
N THR A 108 -1.07 27.05 5.17
CA THR A 108 -2.16 26.72 4.24
C THR A 108 -2.32 25.21 4.10
N GLU A 109 -1.24 24.43 4.20
CA GLU A 109 -1.27 23.00 3.89
C GLU A 109 -1.35 22.12 5.14
N CYS A 110 -2.19 21.10 5.03
CA CYS A 110 -2.34 20.03 6.00
C CYS A 110 -1.99 18.69 5.36
N PHE A 111 -1.26 17.85 6.08
CA PHE A 111 -1.01 16.45 5.73
C PHE A 111 -1.83 15.57 6.64
N GLU A 112 -2.68 14.74 6.05
CA GLU A 112 -3.53 13.83 6.79
C GLU A 112 -3.16 12.38 6.47
N ILE A 113 -3.16 11.56 7.51
CA ILE A 113 -2.89 10.13 7.45
C ILE A 113 -4.06 9.41 8.11
N ILE A 114 -4.75 8.57 7.36
CA ILE A 114 -5.85 7.74 7.84
C ILE A 114 -5.38 6.28 7.88
N VAL A 115 -5.52 5.67 9.05
CA VAL A 115 -5.31 4.22 9.22
C VAL A 115 -6.66 3.53 9.13
N VAL A 116 -6.77 2.55 8.22
CA VAL A 116 -8.03 1.84 7.96
C VAL A 116 -7.87 0.34 8.10
N LYS A 117 -8.92 -0.34 8.56
CA LYS A 117 -9.01 -1.79 8.63
C LYS A 117 -10.36 -2.26 8.12
N GLY A 118 -10.36 -3.07 7.09
CA GLY A 118 -11.58 -3.55 6.45
C GLY A 118 -11.28 -4.49 5.30
N THR A 119 -12.29 -4.79 4.50
CA THR A 119 -12.06 -5.54 3.25
C THR A 119 -11.39 -4.64 2.23
N ILE A 120 -10.54 -5.21 1.37
CA ILE A 120 -9.84 -4.45 0.32
C ILE A 120 -10.81 -3.65 -0.56
N THR A 121 -12.00 -4.20 -0.83
CA THR A 121 -13.04 -3.48 -1.59
C THR A 121 -13.56 -2.25 -0.87
N LYS A 122 -13.81 -2.31 0.45
CA LYS A 122 -14.24 -1.14 1.21
C LYS A 122 -13.13 -0.09 1.31
N ILE A 123 -11.89 -0.53 1.52
CA ILE A 123 -10.71 0.35 1.56
C ILE A 123 -10.52 1.08 0.23
N ASN A 124 -10.61 0.36 -0.90
CA ASN A 124 -10.50 0.96 -2.23
C ASN A 124 -11.63 1.97 -2.48
N LYS A 125 -12.87 1.66 -2.08
CA LYS A 125 -13.99 2.62 -2.21
C LYS A 125 -13.75 3.92 -1.44
N LEU A 126 -13.27 3.83 -0.19
CA LEU A 126 -12.90 5.01 0.60
C LEU A 126 -11.77 5.79 -0.09
N SER A 127 -10.73 5.07 -0.54
CA SER A 127 -9.60 5.65 -1.26
C SER A 127 -10.05 6.39 -2.52
N ASP A 128 -10.92 5.79 -3.33
CA ASP A 128 -11.45 6.39 -4.55
C ASP A 128 -12.33 7.61 -4.25
N SER A 129 -13.16 7.54 -3.20
CA SER A 129 -13.98 8.67 -2.73
C SER A 129 -13.10 9.86 -2.37
N ILE A 130 -12.10 9.65 -1.50
CA ILE A 130 -11.17 10.71 -1.09
C ILE A 130 -10.38 11.22 -2.30
N ARG A 131 -9.80 10.32 -3.11
CA ARG A 131 -9.01 10.69 -4.30
C ARG A 131 -9.80 11.53 -5.30
N SER A 132 -11.12 11.39 -5.34
CA SER A 132 -12.00 12.16 -6.23
C SER A 132 -12.20 13.62 -5.78
N VAL A 133 -11.86 13.96 -4.54
CA VAL A 133 -11.92 15.33 -4.01
C VAL A 133 -10.91 16.20 -4.75
N LYS A 134 -11.41 17.25 -5.42
CA LYS A 134 -10.57 18.20 -6.16
C LYS A 134 -9.79 19.06 -5.17
N GLY A 135 -8.48 19.17 -5.32
CA GLY A 135 -7.63 19.96 -4.42
C GLY A 135 -6.72 19.13 -3.51
N LEU A 136 -6.78 17.80 -3.62
CA LEU A 136 -5.79 16.92 -2.99
C LEU A 136 -4.48 16.89 -3.75
N ASN A 137 -3.39 16.93 -2.99
CA ASN A 137 -2.01 16.77 -3.43
C ASN A 137 -1.40 15.53 -2.79
N ASN A 138 -0.42 14.92 -3.46
CA ASN A 138 0.38 13.81 -2.92
C ASN A 138 -0.43 12.63 -2.33
N PHE A 139 -1.60 12.33 -2.90
CA PHE A 139 -2.40 11.18 -2.49
C PHE A 139 -1.62 9.87 -2.65
N ARG A 140 -1.60 9.05 -1.59
CA ARG A 140 -0.97 7.73 -1.54
C ARG A 140 -1.83 6.78 -0.74
N ILE A 141 -1.80 5.52 -1.15
CA ILE A 141 -2.34 4.41 -0.37
C ILE A 141 -1.26 3.34 -0.23
N TYR A 142 -1.07 2.86 1.00
CA TYR A 142 -0.22 1.73 1.32
C TYR A 142 -1.09 0.60 1.88
N ILE A 143 -1.18 -0.50 1.17
CA ILE A 143 -2.01 -1.66 1.53
C ILE A 143 -1.11 -2.72 2.16
N THR A 144 -1.42 -3.15 3.39
CA THR A 144 -0.81 -4.33 3.99
C THR A 144 -1.80 -5.49 4.00
N GLN A 145 -1.38 -6.63 3.47
CA GLN A 145 -2.14 -7.88 3.47
C GLN A 145 -1.64 -8.73 4.64
N ARG A 146 -2.56 -9.31 5.41
CA ARG A 146 -2.27 -10.25 6.49
C ARG A 146 -2.80 -11.63 6.15
#